data_AF-A0A8J6I0F9-F1
#
_entry.id   AF-A0A8J6I0F9-F1
#
_cell.length_a   1.000
_cell.length_b   1.000
_cell.length_c   1.000
_cell.angle_alpha   90.00
_cell.angle_beta   90.00
_cell.angle_gamma   90.00
#
_symmetry.space_group_name_H-M   'P 1'
#
loop_
_entity.id
_entity.type
_entity.pdbx_description
1 polymer ?
#
loop_
_entity_poly.entity_id
_entity_poly.type
_entity_poly.pdbx_seq_one_letter_code
_entity_poly.pdbx_strand_id
1 'polypeptide(L)'
;MDRSYDRPFKPDTRYLDCKTDSVLSCGQGIDGLARPVQVDTEGAVSVLPNAAVYAQAGRLFSVTDSIVLPTGGPFIALTFENPATNGQVMYLEQVAAGIFVNEVTGERVGNEQTIDLLVAQIPQVRDVDETLTPVNNLSGSPRTSTLLVRTVDDFDLGPVHFSNIYPSGEIEQNFRGRIILPPGHILLVLIVNRASNITNALLAVTITWWELPLTPKKRKRKRTREEAGEEAKKEQE
;
A
#
# COMPACT_ATOMS: atom_id res chain seq x y z
N MET A 1 1.14 -40.58 29.48
CA MET A 1 1.77 -39.63 28.54
C MET A 1 0.94 -39.64 27.27
N ASP A 2 -0.10 -38.82 27.21
CA ASP A 2 -0.97 -38.72 26.03
C ASP A 2 -0.51 -37.56 25.15
N ARG A 3 -0.15 -37.87 23.90
CA ARG A 3 0.21 -36.90 22.88
C ARG A 3 -1.06 -36.39 22.21
N SER A 4 -1.55 -35.23 22.65
CA SER A 4 -2.57 -34.47 21.93
C SER A 4 -1.98 -33.97 20.61
N TYR A 5 -2.46 -34.49 19.49
CA TYR A 5 -2.13 -34.02 18.16
C TYR A 5 -2.85 -32.70 17.88
N ASP A 6 -2.07 -31.63 17.71
CA ASP A 6 -2.53 -30.37 17.11
C ASP A 6 -3.14 -30.66 15.73
N ARG A 7 -4.46 -30.54 15.63
CA ARG A 7 -5.14 -30.54 14.33
C ARG A 7 -4.95 -29.17 13.69
N PRO A 8 -4.58 -29.09 12.41
CA PRO A 8 -4.53 -27.82 11.70
C PRO A 8 -5.92 -27.17 11.70
N PHE A 9 -5.97 -25.91 12.15
CA PHE A 9 -7.18 -25.10 12.17
C PHE A 9 -7.80 -25.06 10.77
N LYS A 10 -9.06 -25.49 10.67
CA LYS A 10 -9.88 -25.30 9.47
C LYS A 10 -10.80 -24.12 9.74
N PRO A 11 -10.68 -23.00 9.01
CA PRO A 11 -11.60 -21.90 9.17
C PRO A 11 -13.02 -22.39 8.87
N ASP A 12 -13.95 -22.01 9.74
CA ASP A 12 -15.35 -22.35 9.57
C ASP A 12 -15.87 -21.64 8.30
N THR A 13 -16.46 -22.41 7.40
CA THR A 13 -16.99 -21.90 6.12
C THR A 13 -18.40 -21.35 6.27
N ARG A 14 -18.93 -21.32 7.50
CA ARG A 14 -20.28 -20.83 7.78
C ARG A 14 -20.35 -19.33 7.44
N TYR A 15 -21.31 -18.99 6.58
CA TYR A 15 -21.69 -17.60 6.34
C TYR A 15 -22.50 -17.10 7.54
N LEU A 16 -22.20 -15.91 8.02
CA LEU A 16 -23.00 -15.24 9.04
C LEU A 16 -24.39 -14.95 8.46
N ASP A 17 -25.43 -15.39 9.15
CA ASP A 17 -26.82 -15.12 8.79
C ASP A 17 -27.41 -14.08 9.76
N CYS A 18 -27.86 -12.95 9.24
CA CYS A 18 -28.45 -11.86 10.02
C CYS A 18 -29.69 -12.27 10.82
N LYS A 19 -30.30 -13.42 10.51
CA LYS A 19 -31.42 -13.97 11.29
C LYS A 19 -30.99 -14.70 12.56
N THR A 20 -29.80 -15.29 12.57
CA THR A 20 -29.34 -16.15 13.67
C THR A 20 -28.12 -15.59 14.41
N ASP A 21 -27.33 -14.75 13.75
CA ASP A 21 -26.06 -14.26 14.27
C ASP A 21 -26.15 -12.74 14.51
N SER A 22 -25.99 -12.33 15.77
CA SER A 22 -26.08 -10.92 16.16
C SER A 22 -24.71 -10.23 16.05
N VAL A 23 -24.34 -9.83 14.82
CA VAL A 23 -23.23 -8.88 14.62
C VAL A 23 -23.83 -7.47 14.50
N LEU A 24 -23.40 -6.57 15.39
CA LEU A 24 -23.87 -5.18 15.55
C LEU A 24 -23.65 -4.25 14.35
N SER A 25 -23.20 -4.78 13.20
CA SER A 25 -23.03 -4.04 11.95
C SER A 25 -23.81 -4.74 10.85
N CYS A 26 -25.12 -4.52 10.83
CA CYS A 26 -25.96 -4.77 9.67
C CYS A 26 -26.48 -3.44 9.13
N GLY A 27 -25.98 -3.03 7.96
CA GLY A 27 -26.38 -1.82 7.22
C GLY A 27 -25.32 -0.72 7.31
N GLN A 28 -24.85 -0.08 6.23
CA GLN A 28 -25.27 -0.02 4.84
C GLN A 28 -24.01 0.28 4.03
N GLY A 29 -23.58 -0.62 3.14
CA GLY A 29 -22.48 -0.34 2.22
C GLY A 29 -22.92 0.67 1.15
N ILE A 30 -22.04 1.58 0.77
CA ILE A 30 -22.28 2.62 -0.26
C ILE A 30 -22.69 1.98 -1.60
N ASP A 31 -22.39 0.69 -1.82
CA ASP A 31 -22.70 -0.04 -3.05
C ASP A 31 -23.68 -1.23 -2.87
N GLY A 32 -24.36 -1.36 -1.71
CA GLY A 32 -25.37 -2.42 -1.50
C GLY A 32 -24.86 -3.87 -1.42
N LEU A 33 -23.56 -4.12 -1.56
CA LEU A 33 -22.94 -5.44 -1.37
C LEU A 33 -22.33 -5.57 0.03
N ALA A 34 -22.94 -6.41 0.87
CA ALA A 34 -22.35 -6.85 2.13
C ALA A 34 -21.12 -7.72 1.84
N ARG A 35 -19.92 -7.22 2.11
CA ARG A 35 -18.68 -8.01 2.06
C ARG A 35 -18.56 -8.82 3.35
N PRO A 36 -18.04 -10.06 3.30
CA PRO A 36 -17.90 -10.89 4.49
C PRO A 36 -16.99 -10.20 5.51
N VAL A 37 -17.51 -10.03 6.74
CA VAL A 37 -16.72 -9.66 7.90
C VAL A 37 -15.82 -10.85 8.21
N GLN A 38 -14.50 -10.69 8.08
CA GLN A 38 -13.56 -11.70 8.52
C GLN A 38 -13.34 -11.55 10.02
N VAL A 39 -13.48 -12.67 10.72
CA VAL A 39 -13.20 -12.82 12.15
C VAL A 39 -11.73 -13.21 12.28
N ASP A 40 -11.02 -12.70 13.28
CA ASP A 40 -9.65 -13.16 13.54
C ASP A 40 -9.61 -14.61 14.07
N THR A 41 -8.40 -15.15 14.25
CA THR A 41 -8.18 -16.52 14.75
C THR A 41 -8.69 -16.75 16.18
N GLU A 42 -8.99 -15.70 16.93
CA GLU A 42 -9.50 -15.74 18.32
C GLU A 42 -11.01 -15.46 18.39
N GLY A 43 -11.69 -15.34 17.24
CA GLY A 43 -13.14 -15.10 17.20
C GLY A 43 -13.54 -13.65 17.48
N ALA A 44 -12.61 -12.70 17.47
CA ALA A 44 -12.93 -11.29 17.57
C ALA A 44 -13.51 -10.79 16.25
N VAL A 45 -14.81 -10.44 16.28
CA VAL A 45 -15.49 -9.76 15.17
C VAL A 45 -15.07 -8.30 15.20
N SER A 46 -14.02 -7.99 14.45
CA SER A 46 -13.54 -6.62 14.34
C SER A 46 -13.83 -6.10 12.94
N VAL A 47 -14.65 -5.05 12.85
CA VAL A 47 -14.76 -4.23 11.63
C VAL A 47 -13.52 -3.34 11.60
N LEU A 48 -12.35 -3.95 11.51
CA LEU A 48 -11.11 -3.20 11.43
C LEU A 48 -11.06 -2.53 10.05
N PRO A 49 -10.59 -1.27 9.97
CA PRO A 49 -10.17 -0.74 8.69
C PRO A 49 -9.20 -1.75 8.04
N ASN A 50 -9.43 -2.07 6.76
CA ASN A 50 -8.74 -3.13 5.99
C ASN A 50 -7.24 -3.30 6.29
N ALA A 51 -6.54 -2.21 6.63
CA ALA A 51 -5.15 -2.19 7.06
C ALA A 51 -4.80 -3.18 8.20
N ALA A 52 -5.66 -3.44 9.19
CA ALA A 52 -5.32 -4.35 10.28
C ALA A 52 -5.47 -5.85 9.90
N VAL A 53 -6.39 -6.18 8.99
CA VAL A 53 -6.43 -7.52 8.36
C VAL A 53 -5.20 -7.71 7.48
N TYR A 54 -4.78 -6.65 6.77
CA TYR A 54 -3.54 -6.65 6.02
C TYR A 54 -2.30 -6.74 6.94
N ALA A 55 -2.33 -6.18 8.14
CA ALA A 55 -1.23 -6.25 9.11
C ALA A 55 -0.95 -7.68 9.61
N GLN A 56 -1.94 -8.57 9.59
CA GLN A 56 -1.76 -9.97 9.99
C GLN A 56 -1.08 -10.83 8.91
N ALA A 57 -1.16 -10.44 7.62
CA ALA A 57 -0.64 -11.20 6.49
C ALA A 57 0.44 -10.48 5.67
N GLY A 58 0.56 -9.18 5.86
CA GLY A 58 1.43 -8.27 5.11
C GLY A 58 2.70 -7.89 5.86
N ARG A 59 3.54 -7.12 5.18
CA ARG A 59 4.81 -6.60 5.70
C ARG A 59 4.76 -5.09 5.64
N LEU A 60 5.05 -4.41 6.76
CA LEU A 60 5.08 -2.94 6.81
C LEU A 60 6.49 -2.46 6.52
N PHE A 61 6.61 -1.60 5.52
CA PHE A 61 7.86 -0.96 5.16
C PHE A 61 7.72 0.56 5.20
N SER A 62 8.87 1.22 5.31
CA SER A 62 8.96 2.67 5.13
C SER A 62 10.22 3.07 4.39
N VAL A 63 10.17 4.23 3.77
CA VAL A 63 11.33 4.94 3.24
C VAL A 63 11.27 6.37 3.74
N THR A 64 12.45 6.93 4.01
CA THR A 64 12.59 8.34 4.37
C THR A 64 13.59 8.96 3.42
N ASP A 65 13.32 10.18 3.00
CA ASP A 65 14.21 10.99 2.17
C ASP A 65 14.12 12.46 2.57
N SER A 66 15.16 13.24 2.25
CA SER A 66 15.21 14.66 2.55
C SER A 66 16.15 15.41 1.62
N ILE A 67 15.77 16.63 1.23
CA ILE A 67 16.57 17.52 0.40
C ILE A 67 16.69 18.91 1.02
N VAL A 68 17.76 19.62 0.68
CA VAL A 68 17.95 21.03 1.04
C VAL A 68 17.52 21.91 -0.12
N LEU A 69 16.55 22.79 0.09
CA LEU A 69 16.07 23.74 -0.91
C LEU A 69 16.91 25.04 -0.88
N PRO A 70 17.15 25.69 -2.04
CA PRO A 70 16.76 25.26 -3.38
C PRO A 70 17.82 24.36 -4.08
N THR A 71 18.97 24.11 -3.43
CA THR A 71 20.12 23.42 -4.04
C THR A 71 19.80 22.00 -4.52
N GLY A 72 18.95 21.28 -3.80
CA GLY A 72 18.48 19.93 -4.13
C GLY A 72 17.24 19.89 -5.03
N GLY A 73 16.83 21.01 -5.62
CA GLY A 73 15.62 21.11 -6.45
C GLY A 73 14.38 21.57 -5.66
N PRO A 74 13.23 21.79 -6.32
CA PRO A 74 12.02 22.33 -5.69
C PRO A 74 11.05 21.25 -5.16
N PHE A 75 11.36 19.97 -5.34
CA PHE A 75 10.49 18.85 -4.98
C PHE A 75 11.27 17.62 -4.56
N ILE A 76 10.62 16.72 -3.82
CA ILE A 76 11.04 15.32 -3.67
C ILE A 76 10.06 14.45 -4.45
N ALA A 77 10.57 13.61 -5.35
CA ALA A 77 9.78 12.69 -6.14
C ALA A 77 10.26 11.26 -5.91
N LEU A 78 9.44 10.43 -5.27
CA LEU A 78 9.72 9.02 -5.05
C LEU A 78 8.86 8.16 -5.97
N THR A 79 9.50 7.27 -6.70
CA THR A 79 8.82 6.23 -7.46
C THR A 79 8.89 4.90 -6.73
N PHE A 80 7.77 4.18 -6.74
CA PHE A 80 7.62 2.84 -6.23
C PHE A 80 7.30 1.94 -7.41
N GLU A 81 8.28 1.20 -7.88
CA GLU A 81 8.08 0.19 -8.92
C GLU A 81 7.78 -1.15 -8.25
N ASN A 82 6.65 -1.74 -8.63
CA ASN A 82 6.30 -3.11 -8.27
C ASN A 82 6.57 -4.02 -9.48
N PRO A 83 7.66 -4.81 -9.51
CA PRO A 83 8.01 -5.61 -10.68
C PRO A 83 6.88 -6.56 -11.10
N ALA A 84 6.69 -6.81 -12.39
CA ALA A 84 5.62 -7.69 -12.90
C ALA A 84 5.74 -9.14 -12.39
N THR A 85 6.97 -9.58 -12.08
CA THR A 85 7.25 -10.89 -11.48
C THR A 85 7.03 -10.92 -9.98
N ASN A 86 6.75 -9.77 -9.36
CA ASN A 86 6.51 -9.70 -7.93
C ASN A 86 5.18 -10.36 -7.61
N GLY A 87 5.21 -11.35 -6.72
CA GLY A 87 4.01 -12.02 -6.23
C GLY A 87 3.28 -11.22 -5.16
N GLN A 88 3.47 -9.90 -5.09
CA GLN A 88 3.00 -9.05 -4.00
C GLN A 88 2.33 -7.78 -4.51
N VAL A 89 1.33 -7.30 -3.77
CA VAL A 89 0.65 -6.03 -4.02
C VAL A 89 1.06 -5.06 -2.93
N MET A 90 1.34 -3.82 -3.33
CA MET A 90 1.59 -2.73 -2.39
C MET A 90 0.30 -1.95 -2.11
N TYR A 91 0.12 -1.59 -0.85
CA TYR A 91 -0.96 -0.74 -0.36
C TYR A 91 -0.32 0.46 0.36
N LEU A 92 -0.51 1.66 -0.18
CA LEU A 92 0.01 2.87 0.45
C LEU A 92 -0.74 3.13 1.75
N GLU A 93 -0.01 3.19 2.86
CA GLU A 93 -0.60 3.40 4.19
C GLU A 93 -0.63 4.88 4.51
N GLN A 94 0.52 5.56 4.50
CA GLN A 94 0.62 6.96 4.89
C GLN A 94 1.81 7.64 4.21
N VAL A 95 1.61 8.92 3.90
CA VAL A 95 2.68 9.86 3.52
C VAL A 95 2.73 10.93 4.60
N ALA A 96 3.88 11.04 5.26
CA ALA A 96 4.19 12.10 6.20
C ALA A 96 5.32 12.95 5.62
N ALA A 97 5.19 14.28 5.64
CA ALA A 97 6.23 15.16 5.14
C ALA A 97 6.24 16.47 5.90
N GLY A 98 7.36 17.17 5.88
CA GLY A 98 7.52 18.45 6.55
C GLY A 98 8.55 19.32 5.84
N ILE A 99 8.33 20.63 5.85
CA ILE A 99 9.32 21.62 5.43
C ILE A 99 9.69 22.53 6.58
N PHE A 100 10.99 22.73 6.76
CA PHE A 100 11.53 23.68 7.71
C PHE A 100 12.28 24.79 6.97
N VAL A 101 11.70 25.99 6.93
CA VAL A 101 12.26 27.15 6.22
C VAL A 101 13.13 27.96 7.17
N ASN A 102 14.44 27.95 6.92
CA ASN A 102 15.43 28.71 7.69
C ASN A 102 15.50 30.15 7.22
N GLU A 103 15.66 30.35 5.91
CA GLU A 103 15.98 31.64 5.32
C GLU A 103 15.20 31.86 4.02
N VAL A 104 14.80 33.12 3.81
CA VAL A 104 14.10 33.57 2.61
C VAL A 104 14.80 34.79 2.01
N THR A 105 14.70 34.93 0.70
CA THR A 105 15.15 36.09 -0.04
C THR A 105 14.09 37.19 0.04
N GLY A 106 14.38 38.28 0.74
CA GLY A 106 13.49 39.44 0.85
C GLY A 106 12.50 39.32 2.03
N GLU A 107 11.25 39.72 1.80
CA GLU A 107 10.20 39.68 2.83
C GLU A 107 9.46 38.35 2.84
N ARG A 108 9.11 37.88 4.04
CA ARG A 108 8.25 36.70 4.22
C ARG A 108 6.82 37.05 3.82
N VAL A 109 6.27 36.31 2.85
CA VAL A 109 4.90 36.47 2.35
C VAL A 109 3.94 35.41 2.92
N GLY A 110 4.45 34.44 3.69
CA GLY A 110 3.66 33.50 4.49
C GLY A 110 3.25 32.22 3.76
N ASN A 111 3.72 31.99 2.54
CA ASN A 111 3.47 30.77 1.77
C ASN A 111 4.72 29.89 1.63
N GLU A 112 5.83 30.26 2.27
CA GLU A 112 7.12 29.58 2.11
C GLU A 112 7.08 28.14 2.58
N GLN A 113 6.23 27.86 3.56
CA GLN A 113 6.03 26.52 4.07
C GLN A 113 4.99 25.73 3.27
N THR A 114 4.28 26.30 2.28
CA THR A 114 3.24 25.55 1.58
C THR A 114 3.84 24.37 0.79
N ILE A 115 3.32 23.17 1.05
CA ILE A 115 3.70 21.94 0.34
C ILE A 115 2.49 21.36 -0.38
N ASP A 116 2.72 20.85 -1.58
CA ASP A 116 1.76 20.05 -2.33
C ASP A 116 2.13 18.57 -2.26
N LEU A 117 1.14 17.72 -1.98
CA LEU A 117 1.24 16.27 -2.13
C LEU A 117 0.50 15.85 -3.40
N LEU A 118 1.17 15.12 -4.27
CA LEU A 118 0.59 14.46 -5.41
C LEU A 118 0.95 12.97 -5.41
N VAL A 119 -0.03 12.12 -5.63
CA VAL A 119 0.17 10.68 -5.84
C VAL A 119 -0.42 10.31 -7.19
N ALA A 120 0.39 9.76 -8.07
CA ALA A 120 0.00 9.41 -9.44
C ALA A 120 0.59 8.06 -9.84
N GLN A 121 0.02 7.44 -10.86
CA GLN A 121 0.73 6.41 -11.61
C GLN A 121 1.56 7.07 -12.70
N ILE A 122 2.70 6.47 -13.03
CA ILE A 122 3.52 6.94 -14.14
C ILE A 122 3.76 5.81 -15.14
N PRO A 123 3.79 6.10 -16.45
CA PRO A 123 4.01 5.10 -17.48
C PRO A 123 5.48 4.67 -17.55
N GLN A 124 6.40 5.59 -17.27
CA GLN A 124 7.84 5.36 -17.36
C GLN A 124 8.61 6.37 -16.50
N VAL A 125 9.73 5.92 -15.94
CA VAL A 125 10.75 6.78 -15.32
C VAL A 125 11.82 7.07 -16.36
N ARG A 126 12.18 8.35 -16.55
CA ARG A 126 13.19 8.76 -17.53
C ARG A 126 14.56 8.92 -16.90
N ASP A 127 14.60 9.63 -15.77
CA ASP A 127 15.83 9.89 -15.03
C ASP A 127 15.71 9.42 -13.59
N VAL A 128 16.70 8.63 -13.17
CA VAL A 128 16.77 8.05 -11.82
C VAL A 128 18.01 8.61 -11.17
N ASP A 129 17.83 9.25 -10.01
CA ASP A 129 18.94 9.81 -9.24
C ASP A 129 19.51 8.74 -8.28
N GLU A 130 18.72 8.32 -7.29
CA GLU A 130 19.13 7.33 -6.29
C GLU A 130 18.12 6.18 -6.14
N THR A 131 18.61 4.98 -5.80
CA THR A 131 17.76 3.87 -5.34
C THR A 131 17.80 3.80 -3.81
N LEU A 132 16.66 3.99 -3.18
CA LEU A 132 16.52 3.98 -1.73
C LEU A 132 16.29 2.56 -1.21
N THR A 133 16.78 2.27 -0.01
CA THR A 133 16.56 0.97 0.66
C THR A 133 15.41 1.07 1.66
N PRO A 134 14.26 0.40 1.42
CA PRO A 134 13.17 0.39 2.37
C PRO A 134 13.56 -0.27 3.70
N VAL A 135 13.10 0.33 4.79
CA VAL A 135 13.23 -0.18 6.16
C VAL A 135 12.03 -1.04 6.49
N ASN A 136 12.27 -2.24 7.02
CA ASN A 136 11.21 -3.11 7.54
C ASN A 136 10.82 -2.67 8.96
N ASN A 137 9.56 -2.29 9.14
CA ASN A 137 9.04 -1.84 10.44
C ASN A 137 8.54 -2.99 11.32
N LEU A 138 8.62 -4.24 10.86
CA LEU A 138 8.33 -5.43 11.66
C LEU A 138 9.60 -5.92 12.35
N SER A 139 9.72 -5.63 13.65
CA SER A 139 10.81 -6.11 14.49
C SER A 139 10.91 -7.64 14.44
N GLY A 140 12.13 -8.16 14.22
CA GLY A 140 12.41 -9.60 14.18
C GLY A 140 12.19 -10.30 12.84
N SER A 141 11.80 -9.58 11.77
CA SER A 141 11.65 -10.14 10.43
C SER A 141 12.85 -9.78 9.55
N PRO A 142 13.62 -10.75 9.00
CA PRO A 142 14.75 -10.48 8.11
C PRO A 142 14.31 -10.11 6.69
N ARG A 143 13.01 -9.87 6.46
CA ARG A 143 12.45 -9.65 5.14
C ARG A 143 12.78 -8.25 4.66
N THR A 144 13.20 -8.13 3.41
CA THR A 144 13.35 -6.87 2.69
C THR A 144 12.10 -6.60 1.85
N SER A 145 11.91 -5.33 1.50
CA SER A 145 10.91 -4.90 0.51
C SER A 145 11.16 -5.60 -0.81
N THR A 146 10.08 -5.89 -1.53
CA THR A 146 10.14 -6.37 -2.92
C THR A 146 9.96 -5.27 -3.95
N LEU A 147 9.62 -4.06 -3.52
CA LEU A 147 9.55 -2.88 -4.36
C LEU A 147 10.92 -2.26 -4.58
N LEU A 148 11.08 -1.68 -5.77
CA LEU A 148 12.19 -0.79 -6.09
C LEU A 148 11.72 0.64 -5.83
N VAL A 149 12.37 1.31 -4.88
CA VAL A 149 12.05 2.70 -4.51
C VAL A 149 13.18 3.60 -4.97
N ARG A 150 12.85 4.67 -5.70
CA ARG A 150 13.85 5.55 -6.32
C ARG A 150 13.47 7.01 -6.26
N THR A 151 14.45 7.89 -6.10
CA THR A 151 14.31 9.32 -6.36
C THR A 151 14.44 9.57 -7.87
N VAL A 152 13.67 10.53 -8.39
CA VAL A 152 13.60 10.84 -9.82
C VAL A 152 13.50 12.35 -10.05
N ASP A 153 14.15 12.84 -11.11
CA ASP A 153 14.11 14.27 -11.47
C ASP A 153 13.31 14.55 -12.75
N ASP A 154 13.21 13.57 -13.65
CA ASP A 154 12.42 13.64 -14.89
C ASP A 154 11.47 12.44 -15.01
N PHE A 155 10.18 12.74 -15.14
CA PHE A 155 9.10 11.78 -15.21
C PHE A 155 7.89 12.35 -15.96
N ASP A 156 7.15 11.47 -16.63
CA ASP A 156 5.85 11.80 -17.21
C ASP A 156 4.74 11.52 -16.19
N LEU A 157 3.95 12.53 -15.87
CA LEU A 157 2.77 12.34 -15.04
C LEU A 157 1.71 11.54 -15.80
N GLY A 158 1.34 10.39 -15.24
CA GLY A 158 0.17 9.63 -15.66
C GLY A 158 -1.09 10.01 -14.85
N PRO A 159 -2.05 9.07 -14.70
CA PRO A 159 -3.26 9.32 -13.94
C PRO A 159 -2.99 9.67 -12.48
N VAL A 160 -3.54 10.80 -12.02
CA VAL A 160 -3.45 11.27 -10.64
C VAL A 160 -4.49 10.55 -9.79
N HIS A 161 -4.04 9.90 -8.71
CA HIS A 161 -4.89 9.22 -7.73
C HIS A 161 -5.25 10.12 -6.56
N PHE A 162 -4.37 11.06 -6.21
CA PHE A 162 -4.57 12.00 -5.12
C PHE A 162 -3.78 13.28 -5.34
N SER A 163 -4.36 14.42 -4.96
CA SER A 163 -3.65 15.70 -4.87
C SER A 163 -4.25 16.56 -3.77
N ASN A 164 -3.41 17.19 -2.96
CA ASN A 164 -3.83 18.14 -1.94
C ASN A 164 -2.71 19.16 -1.63
N ILE A 165 -3.10 20.32 -1.10
CA ILE A 165 -2.20 21.41 -0.72
C ILE A 165 -2.23 21.56 0.81
N TYR A 166 -1.04 21.71 1.41
CA TYR A 166 -0.84 21.82 2.86
C TYR A 166 -0.14 23.15 3.17
N PRO A 167 -0.93 24.20 3.48
CA PRO A 167 -0.39 25.54 3.74
C PRO A 167 0.53 25.60 4.97
N SER A 168 0.34 24.71 5.94
CA SER A 168 1.17 24.63 7.16
C SER A 168 2.56 24.05 6.92
N GLY A 169 2.80 23.43 5.76
CA GLY A 169 4.07 22.75 5.48
C GLY A 169 4.27 21.44 6.22
N GLU A 170 3.20 20.89 6.78
CA GLU A 170 3.18 19.59 7.44
C GLU A 170 2.12 18.73 6.75
N ILE A 171 2.52 17.50 6.39
CA ILE A 171 1.67 16.50 5.76
C ILE A 171 1.59 15.32 6.71
N GLU A 172 0.36 14.90 7.03
CA GLU A 172 0.08 13.62 7.67
C GLU A 172 -1.10 12.94 6.94
N GLN A 173 -0.88 12.56 5.69
CA GLN A 173 -1.92 11.98 4.86
C GLN A 173 -1.97 10.46 5.02
N ASN A 174 -2.99 9.98 5.73
CA ASN A 174 -3.27 8.56 5.85
C ASN A 174 -4.21 8.09 4.72
N PHE A 175 -3.77 7.10 3.94
CA PHE A 175 -4.51 6.48 2.85
C PHE A 175 -5.21 5.18 3.25
N ARG A 176 -4.80 4.54 4.35
CA ARG A 176 -5.35 3.27 4.86
C ARG A 176 -5.41 2.18 3.78
N GLY A 177 -4.42 2.13 2.89
CA GLY A 177 -4.36 1.18 1.77
C GLY A 177 -5.34 1.45 0.62
N ARG A 178 -5.94 2.65 0.53
CA ARG A 178 -6.85 2.99 -0.59
C ARG A 178 -6.13 3.11 -1.94
N ILE A 179 -4.86 3.49 -1.92
CA ILE A 179 -4.02 3.52 -3.12
C ILE A 179 -3.28 2.19 -3.20
N ILE A 180 -3.56 1.44 -4.27
CA ILE A 180 -3.05 0.09 -4.48
C ILE A 180 -2.12 0.10 -5.69
N LEU A 181 -0.94 -0.48 -5.51
CA LEU A 181 0.03 -0.66 -6.58
C LEU A 181 0.18 -2.17 -6.92
N PRO A 182 -0.49 -2.63 -7.99
CA PRO A 182 -0.35 -4.01 -8.44
C PRO A 182 1.03 -4.27 -9.09
N PRO A 183 1.43 -5.55 -9.25
CA PRO A 183 2.61 -5.91 -10.04
C PRO A 183 2.59 -5.33 -11.45
N GLY A 184 3.76 -4.96 -11.96
CA GLY A 184 3.99 -4.40 -13.27
C GLY A 184 3.66 -2.91 -13.41
N HIS A 185 3.45 -2.20 -12.29
CA HIS A 185 3.07 -0.79 -12.28
C HIS A 185 4.05 0.04 -11.44
N ILE A 186 4.05 1.35 -11.69
CA ILE A 186 4.87 2.32 -10.97
C ILE A 186 3.95 3.40 -10.37
N LEU A 187 4.11 3.63 -9.07
CA LEU A 187 3.48 4.74 -8.36
C LEU A 187 4.50 5.87 -8.17
N LEU A 188 4.08 7.10 -8.34
CA LEU A 188 4.83 8.30 -8.00
C LEU A 188 4.19 8.95 -6.77
N VAL A 189 5.01 9.31 -5.80
CA VAL A 189 4.66 10.23 -4.71
C VAL A 189 5.55 11.47 -4.87
N LEU A 190 4.92 12.61 -5.09
CA LEU A 190 5.58 13.88 -5.36
C LEU A 190 5.22 14.89 -4.27
N ILE A 191 6.24 15.47 -3.66
CA ILE A 191 6.15 16.51 -2.63
C ILE A 191 6.78 17.78 -3.20
N VAL A 192 5.99 18.82 -3.46
CA VAL A 192 6.48 20.05 -4.10
C VAL A 192 6.39 21.22 -3.14
N ASN A 193 7.45 22.02 -3.04
CA ASN A 193 7.35 23.36 -2.48
C ASN A 193 7.21 24.39 -3.61
N ARG A 194 6.20 25.27 -3.52
CA ARG A 194 5.93 26.26 -4.57
C ARG A 194 6.58 27.62 -4.34
N ALA A 195 7.26 27.82 -3.21
CA ALA A 195 7.81 29.11 -2.86
C ALA A 195 9.14 29.36 -3.55
N SER A 196 9.21 30.44 -4.31
CA SER A 196 10.40 30.82 -5.08
C SER A 196 11.38 31.70 -4.30
N ASN A 197 10.98 32.20 -3.13
CA ASN A 197 11.78 33.08 -2.28
C ASN A 197 12.53 32.31 -1.17
N ILE A 198 12.61 30.98 -1.21
CA ILE A 198 13.39 30.21 -0.22
C ILE A 198 14.89 30.27 -0.58
N THR A 199 15.70 30.68 0.39
CA THR A 199 17.17 30.63 0.28
C THR A 199 17.71 29.35 0.92
N ASN A 200 17.11 28.94 2.04
CA ASN A 200 17.49 27.72 2.75
C ASN A 200 16.27 27.10 3.43
N ALA A 201 15.98 25.84 3.09
CA ALA A 201 15.00 25.03 3.81
C ALA A 201 15.38 23.54 3.75
N LEU A 202 14.87 22.77 4.70
CA LEU A 202 14.93 21.31 4.70
C LEU A 202 13.54 20.77 4.40
N LEU A 203 13.38 20.03 3.31
CA LEU A 203 12.18 19.27 2.98
C LEU A 203 12.46 17.80 3.30
N ALA A 204 11.60 17.16 4.07
CA ALA A 204 11.73 15.75 4.43
C ALA A 204 10.40 15.02 4.25
N VAL A 205 10.48 13.75 3.85
CA VAL A 205 9.31 12.88 3.64
C VAL A 205 9.58 11.48 4.18
N THR A 206 8.56 10.89 4.79
CA THR A 206 8.48 9.49 5.16
C THR A 206 7.24 8.88 4.54
N ILE A 207 7.43 7.81 3.77
CA ILE A 207 6.34 7.07 3.14
C ILE A 207 6.29 5.67 3.74
N THR A 208 5.10 5.23 4.11
CA THR A 208 4.84 3.90 4.70
C THR A 208 3.84 3.12 3.85
N TRP A 209 4.07 1.82 3.70
CA TRP A 209 3.21 0.95 2.91
C TRP A 209 3.23 -0.50 3.40
N TRP A 210 2.18 -1.21 3.04
CA TRP A 210 2.07 -2.65 3.23
C TRP A 210 2.37 -3.40 1.93
N GLU A 211 3.14 -4.48 2.02
CA GLU A 211 3.28 -5.48 0.95
C GLU A 211 2.56 -6.77 1.33
N LEU A 212 1.66 -7.24 0.45
CA LEU A 212 0.87 -8.44 0.68
C LEU A 212 1.06 -9.47 -0.42
N PRO A 213 1.26 -10.75 -0.08
CA PRO A 213 1.37 -11.81 -1.06
C PRO A 213 0.04 -12.00 -1.80
N LEU A 214 0.11 -12.10 -3.12
CA LEU A 214 -0.99 -12.54 -3.95
C LEU A 214 -1.25 -14.02 -3.65
N THR A 215 -2.45 -14.34 -3.17
CA THR A 215 -2.86 -15.73 -3.04
C THR A 215 -2.99 -16.31 -4.46
N PRO A 216 -2.22 -17.36 -4.81
CA PRO A 216 -2.35 -17.97 -6.12
C PRO A 216 -3.79 -18.47 -6.24
N LYS A 217 -4.52 -17.96 -7.23
CA LYS A 217 -5.84 -18.51 -7.57
C LYS A 217 -5.62 -19.98 -7.89
N LYS A 218 -5.95 -20.88 -6.96
CA LYS A 218 -6.03 -22.31 -7.24
C LYS A 218 -7.06 -22.43 -8.35
N ARG A 219 -6.59 -22.55 -9.60
CA ARG A 219 -7.44 -22.89 -10.73
C ARG A 219 -8.11 -24.18 -10.31
N LYS A 220 -9.40 -24.12 -9.95
CA LYS A 220 -10.20 -25.33 -9.76
C LYS A 220 -10.03 -26.07 -11.07
N ARG A 221 -9.22 -27.14 -11.08
CA ARG A 221 -9.14 -28.06 -12.21
C ARG A 221 -10.58 -28.48 -12.44
N LYS A 222 -11.18 -27.96 -13.50
CA LYS A 222 -12.45 -28.46 -14.00
C LYS A 222 -12.14 -29.91 -14.34
N ARG A 223 -12.56 -30.85 -13.49
CA ARG A 223 -12.46 -32.28 -13.81
C ARG A 223 -13.26 -32.43 -15.10
N THR A 224 -12.54 -32.57 -16.21
CA THR A 224 -13.14 -32.84 -17.50
C THR A 224 -13.90 -34.15 -17.33
N ARG A 225 -15.20 -34.14 -17.64
CA ARG A 225 -16.16 -35.20 -17.34
C ARG A 225 -15.93 -36.48 -18.18
N GLU A 226 -14.80 -36.56 -18.89
CA GLU A 226 -14.46 -37.66 -19.80
C GLU A 226 -13.90 -38.88 -19.04
N GLU A 227 -13.28 -38.72 -17.87
CA GLU A 227 -12.82 -39.87 -17.06
C GLU A 227 -13.98 -40.65 -16.40
N ALA A 228 -15.19 -40.08 -16.32
CA ALA A 228 -16.37 -40.79 -15.81
C ALA A 228 -17.03 -41.71 -16.86
N GLY A 229 -16.65 -41.61 -18.14
CA GLY A 229 -17.17 -42.46 -19.21
C GLY A 229 -16.36 -43.73 -19.47
N GLU A 230 -15.11 -43.78 -18.98
CA GLU A 230 -14.20 -44.90 -19.27
C GLU A 230 -14.16 -45.94 -18.14
N GLU A 231 -14.47 -45.57 -16.89
CA GLU A 231 -14.67 -46.55 -15.80
C GLU A 231 -15.96 -47.36 -15.97
N ALA A 232 -17.00 -46.80 -16.59
CA ALA A 232 -18.25 -47.54 -16.85
C ALA A 232 -18.13 -48.62 -17.93
N LYS A 233 -17.03 -48.65 -18.71
CA LYS A 233 -16.80 -49.68 -19.74
C LYS A 233 -15.95 -50.86 -19.26
N LYS A 234 -15.33 -50.78 -18.08
CA LYS A 234 -14.51 -51.88 -17.53
C LYS A 234 -15.27 -52.81 -16.57
N GLU A 235 -16.54 -52.54 -16.27
CA GLU A 235 -17.41 -53.45 -15.50
C GLU A 235 -18.34 -54.30 -16.39
N GLN A 236 -18.13 -54.34 -17.71
CA GLN A 236 -18.93 -55.14 -18.65
C GLN A 236 -18.13 -56.16 -19.47
N GLU A 237 -16.86 -56.38 -19.17
CA GLU A 237 -16.06 -57.52 -19.63
C GLU A 237 -15.61 -58.38 -18.45
#